data_AF-A0A7V9FVL2-F1
#
_entry.id   AF-A0A7V9FVL2-F1
#
_cell.length_a   1.000
_cell.length_b   1.000
_cell.length_c   1.000
_cell.angle_alpha   90.00
_cell.angle_beta   90.00
_cell.angle_gamma   90.00
#
_symmetry.space_group_name_H-M   'P 1'
#
loop_
_entity.id
_entity.type
_entity.pdbx_description
1 polymer ?
#
loop_
_entity_poly.entity_id
_entity_poly.type
_entity_poly.pdbx_seq_one_letter_code
_entity_poly.pdbx_strand_id
1 'polypeptide(L)'
;MTMRVLVVCIPQAGHLTPLLPLASALAEQGDEVVVASGPDVADTVTTAGLRFAAAASGPAQWFPALSKRIQGVPGDGLPAARILPYLVPRLFGEIAATDMIDDVLDAARALDAHLVVYDPVAFAGQLRTFGLNVREVRRETAISIWPPILQQPEPGALTMRPTPLPAARNLADRH
;
A
#
# COMPACT_ATOMS: atom_id res chain seq x y z
N MET A 1 15.22 -22.11 -5.94
CA MET A 1 15.91 -20.81 -5.81
C MET A 1 15.19 -20.05 -4.71
N THR A 2 15.90 -19.59 -3.69
CA THR A 2 15.34 -18.79 -2.59
C THR A 2 15.03 -17.38 -3.09
N MET A 3 13.76 -16.96 -2.98
CA MET A 3 13.28 -15.64 -3.36
C MET A 3 13.33 -14.67 -2.18
N ARG A 4 13.36 -13.37 -2.46
CA ARG A 4 13.27 -12.29 -1.48
C ARG A 4 11.97 -11.54 -1.72
N VAL A 5 11.00 -11.70 -0.82
CA VAL A 5 9.62 -11.29 -1.01
C VAL A 5 9.26 -10.19 -0.01
N LEU A 6 8.87 -9.03 -0.53
CA LEU A 6 8.29 -7.94 0.25
C LEU A 6 6.77 -8.04 0.20
N VAL A 7 6.13 -8.17 1.35
CA VAL A 7 4.68 -8.10 1.50
C VAL A 7 4.31 -6.72 2.03
N VAL A 8 3.44 -5.99 1.34
CA VAL A 8 3.04 -4.62 1.74
C VAL A 8 1.55 -4.57 2.04
N CYS A 9 1.18 -4.08 3.21
CA CYS A 9 -0.23 -3.84 3.55
C CYS A 9 -0.42 -2.60 4.40
N ILE A 10 -1.62 -2.03 4.39
CA ILE A 10 -2.00 -1.04 5.40
C ILE A 10 -2.09 -1.70 6.80
N PRO A 11 -1.87 -0.95 7.90
CA PRO A 11 -1.79 -1.53 9.25
C PRO A 11 -3.18 -1.76 9.84
N GLN A 12 -3.92 -2.67 9.23
CA GLN A 12 -5.23 -3.12 9.67
C GLN A 12 -5.31 -4.64 9.56
N ALA A 13 -5.73 -5.30 10.64
CA ALA A 13 -5.78 -6.77 10.70
C ALA A 13 -6.58 -7.38 9.53
N GLY A 14 -7.68 -6.74 9.11
CA GLY A 14 -8.49 -7.20 7.97
C GLY A 14 -7.75 -7.21 6.62
N HIS A 15 -6.69 -6.40 6.47
CA HIS A 15 -5.84 -6.36 5.28
C HIS A 15 -4.63 -7.29 5.40
N LEU A 16 -4.07 -7.44 6.60
CA LEU A 16 -2.94 -8.34 6.86
C LEU A 16 -3.35 -9.82 6.82
N THR A 17 -4.42 -10.20 7.54
CA THR A 17 -4.79 -11.62 7.75
C THR A 17 -4.90 -12.42 6.44
N PRO A 18 -5.48 -11.90 5.34
CA PRO A 18 -5.54 -12.64 4.08
C PRO A 18 -4.18 -12.86 3.39
N LEU A 19 -3.15 -12.09 3.74
CA LEU A 19 -1.79 -12.19 3.19
C LEU A 19 -0.91 -13.18 3.97
N LEU A 20 -1.22 -13.40 5.26
CA LEU A 20 -0.40 -14.25 6.14
C LEU A 20 -0.25 -15.69 5.61
N PRO A 21 -1.29 -16.41 5.15
CA PRO A 21 -1.11 -17.78 4.67
C PRO A 21 -0.14 -17.90 3.50
N LEU A 22 -0.16 -16.93 2.58
CA LEU A 22 0.78 -16.88 1.45
C LEU A 22 2.19 -16.55 1.92
N ALA A 23 2.33 -15.55 2.79
CA ALA A 23 3.63 -15.14 3.34
C ALA A 23 4.31 -16.28 4.13
N SER A 24 3.55 -16.98 4.98
CA SER A 24 4.04 -18.14 5.73
C SER A 24 4.42 -19.29 4.79
N ALA A 25 3.61 -19.60 3.78
CA ALA A 25 3.94 -20.67 2.82
C ALA A 25 5.24 -20.39 2.04
N LEU A 26 5.49 -19.14 1.66
CA LEU A 26 6.75 -18.73 1.02
C LEU A 26 7.92 -18.88 1.99
N ALA A 27 7.77 -18.42 3.24
CA ALA A 27 8.80 -18.54 4.27
C ALA A 27 9.12 -20.02 4.59
N GLU A 28 8.11 -20.88 4.71
CA GLU A 28 8.26 -22.33 4.94
C GLU A 28 8.96 -23.05 3.77
N GLN A 29 8.82 -22.54 2.55
CA GLN A 29 9.56 -23.02 1.38
C GLN A 29 11.02 -22.55 1.33
N GLY A 30 11.43 -21.71 2.29
CA GLY A 30 12.78 -21.17 2.39
C GLY A 30 12.98 -19.85 1.65
N ASP A 31 11.91 -19.16 1.25
CA ASP A 31 11.99 -17.79 0.75
C ASP A 31 12.19 -16.81 1.92
N GLU A 32 12.92 -15.73 1.64
CA GLU A 32 13.15 -14.65 2.58
C GLU A 32 11.97 -13.66 2.50
N VAL A 33 11.08 -13.68 3.49
CA VAL A 33 9.86 -12.87 3.50
C VAL A 33 9.96 -11.74 4.53
N VAL A 34 9.57 -10.52 4.13
CA VAL A 34 9.42 -9.35 5.02
C VAL A 34 8.04 -8.74 4.81
N VAL A 35 7.34 -8.40 5.88
CA VAL A 35 6.08 -7.65 5.84
C VAL A 35 6.36 -6.19 6.19
N ALA A 36 6.11 -5.28 5.26
CA ALA A 36 6.14 -3.84 5.46
C ALA A 36 4.74 -3.28 5.74
N SER A 37 4.55 -2.73 6.93
CA SER A 37 3.29 -2.10 7.36
C SER A 37 3.51 -1.20 8.58
N GLY A 38 2.46 -0.51 9.02
CA GLY A 38 2.51 0.31 10.24
C GLY A 38 2.54 -0.55 11.52
N PRO A 39 2.88 0.06 12.66
CA PRO A 39 3.20 -0.66 13.91
C PRO A 39 2.04 -1.50 14.46
N ASP A 40 0.78 -1.13 14.16
CA ASP A 40 -0.42 -1.79 14.70
C ASP A 40 -0.51 -3.29 14.36
N VAL A 41 0.23 -3.76 13.35
CA VAL A 41 0.22 -5.16 12.93
C VAL A 41 1.54 -5.90 13.20
N ALA A 42 2.54 -5.23 13.80
CA ALA A 42 3.87 -5.80 14.04
C ALA A 42 3.82 -7.08 14.88
N ASP A 43 3.06 -7.08 15.98
CA ASP A 43 2.90 -8.24 16.86
C ASP A 43 2.25 -9.42 16.14
N THR A 44 1.29 -9.15 15.24
CA THR A 44 0.62 -10.20 14.46
C THR A 44 1.60 -10.84 13.46
N VAL A 45 2.39 -10.01 12.76
CA VAL A 45 3.42 -10.48 11.81
C VAL A 45 4.48 -11.33 12.52
N THR A 46 5.01 -10.84 13.63
CA THR A 46 6.07 -11.51 14.39
C THR A 46 5.59 -12.79 15.05
N THR A 47 4.36 -12.82 15.58
CA THR A 47 3.73 -14.04 16.10
C THR A 47 3.54 -15.11 15.02
N ALA A 48 3.32 -14.70 13.77
CA ALA A 48 3.27 -15.61 12.62
C ALA A 48 4.65 -16.12 12.15
N GLY A 49 5.73 -15.76 12.86
CA GLY A 49 7.11 -16.16 12.53
C GLY A 49 7.72 -15.40 11.34
N LEU A 50 7.10 -14.31 10.91
CA LEU A 50 7.55 -13.49 9.79
C LEU A 50 8.34 -12.27 10.27
N ARG A 51 9.25 -11.77 9.42
CA ARG A 51 9.99 -10.53 9.70
C ARG A 51 9.12 -9.32 9.38
N PHE A 52 9.21 -8.30 10.24
CA PHE A 52 8.47 -7.05 10.11
C PHE A 52 9.41 -5.88 9.77
N ALA A 53 8.99 -5.04 8.84
CA ALA A 53 9.57 -3.74 8.56
C ALA A 53 8.51 -2.66 8.83
N ALA A 54 8.85 -1.68 9.67
CA ALA A 54 7.97 -0.56 9.93
C ALA A 54 7.85 0.29 8.65
N ALA A 55 6.61 0.57 8.25
CA ALA A 55 6.29 1.46 7.16
C ALA A 55 5.02 2.25 7.52
N ALA A 56 5.12 3.58 7.48
CA ALA A 56 4.06 4.51 7.82
C ALA A 56 3.55 4.54 9.27
N SER A 57 2.80 5.60 9.53
CA SER A 57 2.24 5.97 10.83
C SER A 57 0.88 5.32 11.13
N GLY A 58 0.11 4.99 10.08
CA GLY A 58 -1.18 4.29 10.18
C GLY A 58 -2.44 5.16 10.34
N PRO A 59 -3.63 4.53 10.43
CA PRO A 59 -4.94 5.20 10.42
C PRO A 59 -5.13 6.31 11.45
N ALA A 60 -4.53 6.16 12.65
CA ALA A 60 -4.60 7.16 13.71
C ALA A 60 -4.04 8.52 13.26
N GLN A 61 -3.11 8.55 12.30
CA GLN A 61 -2.60 9.78 11.69
C GLN A 61 -3.27 10.10 10.35
N TRP A 62 -3.60 9.08 9.55
CA TRP A 62 -4.16 9.30 8.21
C TRP A 62 -5.55 9.94 8.23
N PHE A 63 -6.44 9.50 9.12
CA PHE A 63 -7.79 10.07 9.19
C PHE A 63 -7.78 11.55 9.62
N PRO A 64 -7.07 11.95 10.69
CA PRO A 64 -6.92 13.38 11.01
C PRO A 64 -6.28 14.20 9.89
N ALA A 65 -5.28 13.65 9.20
CA ALA A 65 -4.65 14.33 8.05
C ALA A 65 -5.65 14.56 6.91
N LEU A 66 -6.48 13.56 6.60
CA LEU A 66 -7.54 13.70 5.61
C LEU A 66 -8.59 14.73 6.07
N SER A 67 -9.09 14.64 7.30
CA SER A 67 -10.05 15.58 7.87
C SER A 67 -9.57 17.02 7.81
N LYS A 68 -8.28 17.25 8.15
CA LYS A 68 -7.63 18.55 8.02
C LYS A 68 -7.56 18.99 6.56
N ARG A 69 -7.25 18.11 5.62
CA ARG A 69 -7.15 18.47 4.20
C ARG A 69 -8.50 18.85 3.59
N ILE A 70 -9.57 18.16 3.97
CA ILE A 70 -10.92 18.41 3.44
C ILE A 70 -11.72 19.41 4.28
N GLN A 71 -11.18 19.85 5.43
CA GLN A 71 -11.85 20.75 6.38
C GLN A 71 -13.21 20.19 6.85
N GLY A 72 -13.25 18.91 7.24
CA GLY A 72 -14.51 18.26 7.64
C GLY A 72 -14.36 16.78 7.98
N VAL A 73 -15.50 16.10 8.11
CA VAL A 73 -15.56 14.66 8.38
C VAL A 73 -15.56 13.89 7.05
N PRO A 74 -14.62 12.94 6.82
CA PRO A 74 -14.54 12.20 5.57
C PRO A 74 -15.84 11.45 5.25
N GLY A 75 -16.43 11.75 4.10
CA GLY A 75 -17.64 11.09 3.62
C GLY A 75 -18.94 11.61 4.23
N ASP A 76 -18.91 12.67 5.04
CA ASP A 76 -20.11 13.28 5.60
C ASP A 76 -21.06 13.78 4.50
N GLY A 77 -22.37 13.56 4.70
CA GLY A 77 -23.42 13.85 3.73
C GLY A 77 -23.44 12.96 2.48
N LEU A 78 -22.53 11.98 2.33
CA LEU A 78 -22.53 11.07 1.19
C LEU A 78 -23.47 9.87 1.39
N PRO A 79 -24.15 9.39 0.33
CA PRO A 79 -24.80 8.08 0.36
C PRO A 79 -23.79 6.98 0.66
N ALA A 80 -24.19 5.93 1.39
CA ALA A 80 -23.31 4.83 1.79
C ALA A 80 -22.51 4.23 0.62
N ALA A 81 -23.15 4.05 -0.55
CA ALA A 81 -22.52 3.53 -1.76
C ALA A 81 -21.39 4.43 -2.32
N ARG A 82 -21.30 5.69 -1.89
CA ARG A 82 -20.30 6.66 -2.32
C ARG A 82 -19.17 6.87 -1.31
N ILE A 83 -19.29 6.34 -0.09
CA ILE A 83 -18.29 6.50 0.96
C ILE A 83 -16.96 5.86 0.55
N LEU A 84 -16.96 4.59 0.13
CA LEU A 84 -15.73 3.90 -0.26
C LEU A 84 -15.08 4.48 -1.52
N PRO A 85 -15.81 4.74 -2.63
CA PRO A 85 -15.25 5.44 -3.79
C PRO A 85 -14.70 6.84 -3.47
N TYR A 86 -15.22 7.50 -2.43
CA TYR A 86 -14.70 8.77 -1.96
C TYR A 86 -13.43 8.62 -1.13
N LEU A 87 -13.46 7.68 -0.16
CA LEU A 87 -12.43 7.51 0.87
C LEU A 87 -11.16 6.87 0.30
N VAL A 88 -11.29 5.83 -0.53
CA VAL A 88 -10.15 5.03 -0.99
C VAL A 88 -9.09 5.85 -1.73
N PRO A 89 -9.42 6.64 -2.78
CA PRO A 89 -8.40 7.43 -3.47
C PRO A 89 -7.77 8.49 -2.56
N ARG A 90 -8.55 9.13 -1.67
CA ARG A 90 -8.05 10.24 -0.83
C ARG A 90 -7.26 9.77 0.38
N LEU A 91 -7.77 8.78 1.10
CA LEU A 91 -7.13 8.25 2.29
C LEU A 91 -5.96 7.35 1.91
N PHE A 92 -6.19 6.36 1.06
CA PHE A 92 -5.16 5.37 0.76
C PHE A 92 -4.27 5.78 -0.40
N GLY A 93 -4.86 6.30 -1.48
CA GLY A 93 -4.12 6.70 -2.68
C GLY A 93 -3.27 7.96 -2.52
N GLU A 94 -3.67 8.87 -1.62
CA GLU A 94 -2.94 10.13 -1.40
C GLU A 94 -2.25 10.16 -0.04
N ILE A 95 -3.00 10.10 1.06
CA ILE A 95 -2.41 10.24 2.41
C ILE A 95 -1.54 9.05 2.78
N ALA A 96 -2.08 7.83 2.77
CA ALA A 96 -1.34 6.63 3.17
C ALA A 96 -0.20 6.32 2.19
N ALA A 97 -0.42 6.44 0.88
CA ALA A 97 0.64 6.22 -0.10
C ALA A 97 1.84 7.15 0.13
N THR A 98 1.59 8.44 0.40
CA THR A 98 2.67 9.41 0.69
C THR A 98 3.39 9.07 1.99
N ASP A 99 2.66 8.65 3.02
CA ASP A 99 3.25 8.29 4.32
C ASP A 99 4.04 6.96 4.26
N MET A 100 3.68 6.04 3.36
CA MET A 100 4.29 4.71 3.26
C MET A 100 5.45 4.62 2.27
N ILE A 101 5.47 5.44 1.22
CA ILE A 101 6.27 5.11 0.02
C ILE A 101 7.78 5.05 0.29
N ASP A 102 8.33 5.98 1.06
CA ASP A 102 9.77 6.03 1.33
C ASP A 102 10.23 4.82 2.17
N ASP A 103 9.48 4.49 3.23
CA ASP A 103 9.77 3.31 4.07
C ASP A 103 9.66 2.00 3.27
N VAL A 104 8.65 1.88 2.41
CA VAL A 104 8.47 0.69 1.56
C VAL A 104 9.61 0.58 0.54
N LEU A 105 10.04 1.69 -0.05
CA LEU A 105 11.20 1.71 -0.95
C LEU A 105 12.48 1.30 -0.24
N ASP A 106 12.69 1.79 0.98
CA ASP A 106 13.88 1.45 1.77
C ASP A 106 13.86 0.00 2.23
N ALA A 107 12.71 -0.53 2.64
CA ALA A 107 12.53 -1.95 2.92
C ALA A 107 12.80 -2.82 1.69
N ALA A 108 12.30 -2.43 0.51
CA ALA A 108 12.52 -3.15 -0.74
C ALA A 108 14.00 -3.19 -1.13
N ARG A 109 14.72 -2.08 -0.96
CA ARG A 109 16.16 -1.97 -1.24
C ARG A 109 16.98 -2.76 -0.23
N ALA A 110 16.68 -2.65 1.06
CA ALA A 110 17.40 -3.36 2.11
C ALA A 110 17.25 -4.88 1.97
N LEU A 111 16.07 -5.33 1.53
CA LEU A 111 15.81 -6.73 1.21
C LEU A 111 16.39 -7.16 -0.14
N ASP A 112 16.75 -6.22 -1.03
CA ASP A 112 16.99 -6.50 -2.45
C ASP A 112 15.85 -7.36 -3.04
N ALA A 113 14.63 -6.89 -2.86
CA ALA A 113 13.41 -7.65 -3.10
C ALA A 113 13.28 -8.10 -4.57
N HIS A 114 12.98 -9.37 -4.77
CA HIS A 114 12.70 -9.94 -6.08
C HIS A 114 11.21 -9.88 -6.45
N LEU A 115 10.35 -9.97 -5.44
CA LEU A 115 8.90 -10.04 -5.58
C LEU A 115 8.25 -9.09 -4.56
N VAL A 116 7.27 -8.31 -5.01
CA VAL A 116 6.38 -7.55 -4.14
C VAL A 116 4.98 -8.14 -4.21
N VAL A 117 4.43 -8.49 -3.05
CA VAL A 117 3.02 -8.87 -2.85
C VAL A 117 2.36 -7.76 -2.07
N TYR A 118 1.25 -7.20 -2.54
CA TYR A 118 0.63 -6.08 -1.83
C TYR A 118 -0.90 -6.15 -1.82
N ASP A 119 -1.47 -5.59 -0.74
CA ASP A 119 -2.91 -5.46 -0.56
C ASP A 119 -3.52 -4.42 -1.53
N PRO A 120 -4.79 -4.56 -1.95
CA PRO A 120 -5.44 -3.70 -2.94
C PRO A 120 -5.35 -2.19 -2.71
N VAL A 121 -5.25 -1.74 -1.46
CA VAL A 121 -5.22 -0.32 -1.10
C VAL A 121 -3.87 0.13 -0.52
N ALA A 122 -2.88 -0.76 -0.36
CA ALA A 122 -1.49 -0.39 -0.13
C ALA A 122 -0.82 0.06 -1.43
N PHE A 123 -1.21 1.23 -1.94
CA PHE A 123 -0.68 1.77 -3.20
C PHE A 123 0.85 1.94 -3.21
N ALA A 124 1.49 2.09 -2.04
CA ALA A 124 2.94 2.09 -1.89
C ALA A 124 3.61 0.78 -2.35
N GLY A 125 2.87 -0.33 -2.46
CA GLY A 125 3.38 -1.60 -2.99
C GLY A 125 3.59 -1.64 -4.52
N GLN A 126 3.20 -0.59 -5.26
CA GLN A 126 3.34 -0.50 -6.72
C GLN A 126 4.72 0.04 -7.14
N LEU A 127 5.79 -0.61 -6.69
CA LEU A 127 7.19 -0.18 -6.81
C LEU A 127 7.74 -0.05 -8.23
N ARG A 128 7.19 -0.76 -9.23
CA ARG A 128 7.55 -0.60 -10.65
C ARG A 128 7.25 0.81 -11.15
N THR A 129 6.22 1.44 -10.61
CA THR A 129 5.90 2.85 -10.89
C THR A 129 7.04 3.79 -10.45
N PHE A 130 7.89 3.34 -9.53
CA PHE A 130 9.00 4.08 -8.96
C PHE A 130 10.38 3.63 -9.48
N GLY A 131 10.42 2.85 -10.57
CA GLY A 131 11.66 2.53 -11.30
C GLY A 131 12.48 1.35 -10.75
N LEU A 132 11.96 0.58 -9.78
CA LEU A 132 12.61 -0.64 -9.32
C LEU A 132 12.30 -1.82 -10.26
N ASN A 133 13.32 -2.63 -10.58
CA ASN A 133 13.17 -3.80 -11.44
C ASN A 133 12.76 -5.05 -10.62
N VAL A 134 11.55 -5.00 -10.05
CA VAL A 134 11.00 -6.06 -9.18
C VAL A 134 9.83 -6.77 -9.86
N ARG A 135 9.62 -8.07 -9.66
CA ARG A 135 8.36 -8.71 -10.10
C ARG A 135 7.25 -8.28 -9.14
N GLU A 136 6.09 -7.92 -9.67
CA GLU A 136 4.96 -7.50 -8.83
C GLU A 136 3.80 -8.48 -8.97
N VAL A 137 3.18 -8.83 -7.84
CA VAL A 137 1.96 -9.62 -7.79
C VAL A 137 0.99 -8.92 -6.84
N ARG A 138 -0.04 -8.28 -7.40
CA ARG A 138 -1.16 -7.78 -6.61
C ARG A 138 -1.96 -8.98 -6.10
N ARG A 139 -2.16 -9.10 -4.78
CA ARG A 139 -3.00 -10.15 -4.20
C ARG A 139 -4.27 -9.55 -3.64
N GLU A 140 -5.38 -9.95 -4.23
CA GLU A 140 -6.70 -9.52 -3.78
C GLU A 140 -6.98 -10.10 -2.39
N THR A 141 -7.09 -9.21 -1.40
CA THR A 141 -7.64 -9.55 -0.09
C THR A 141 -9.16 -9.65 -0.25
N ALA A 142 -9.84 -10.46 0.56
CA ALA A 142 -11.27 -10.77 0.39
C ALA A 142 -12.22 -9.55 0.47
N ILE A 143 -11.70 -8.34 0.74
CA ILE A 143 -12.42 -7.08 0.57
C ILE A 143 -12.32 -6.67 -0.92
N SER A 144 -13.14 -7.31 -1.75
CA SER A 144 -13.45 -6.77 -3.07
C SER A 144 -14.30 -5.51 -2.88
N ILE A 145 -13.67 -4.35 -2.93
CA ILE A 145 -14.34 -3.05 -3.11
C ILE A 145 -14.42 -2.64 -4.58
N TRP A 146 -14.35 -3.60 -5.50
CA TRP A 146 -14.73 -3.34 -6.88
C TRP A 146 -16.16 -3.85 -7.10
N PRO A 147 -17.19 -3.07 -6.73
CA PRO A 147 -18.52 -3.37 -7.23
C PRO A 147 -18.45 -3.44 -8.76
N PRO A 148 -19.19 -4.34 -9.42
CA PRO A 148 -19.21 -4.50 -10.87
C PRO A 148 -19.39 -3.18 -11.65
N ILE A 149 -19.98 -2.16 -11.03
CA ILE A 149 -20.18 -0.82 -11.59
C ILE A 149 -18.88 -0.05 -11.87
N LEU A 150 -17.77 -0.36 -11.19
CA LEU A 150 -16.46 0.24 -11.47
C LEU A 150 -15.65 -0.56 -12.51
N GLN A 151 -16.11 -1.75 -12.93
CA GLN A 151 -15.51 -2.47 -14.06
C GLN A 151 -15.96 -1.89 -15.41
N GLN A 152 -16.94 -1.00 -15.39
CA GLN A 152 -17.42 -0.27 -16.55
C GLN A 152 -16.80 1.14 -16.50
N PRO A 153 -16.18 1.65 -17.56
CA PRO A 153 -15.88 3.07 -17.64
C PRO A 153 -17.22 3.83 -17.67
N GLU A 154 -17.57 4.48 -16.57
CA GLU A 154 -18.75 5.37 -16.53
C GLU A 154 -18.57 6.50 -17.56
N PRO A 155 -19.60 6.82 -18.36
CA PRO A 155 -19.56 7.97 -19.25
C PRO A 155 -19.27 9.25 -18.45
N GLY A 156 -18.08 9.83 -18.63
CA GLY A 156 -17.64 11.01 -17.90
C GLY A 156 -16.72 10.74 -16.70
N ALA A 157 -16.26 9.51 -16.50
CA ALA A 157 -15.17 9.23 -15.56
C ALA A 157 -13.92 10.04 -15.98
N LEU A 158 -13.56 11.03 -15.18
CA LEU A 158 -12.25 11.67 -15.25
C LEU A 158 -11.22 10.58 -14.98
N THR A 159 -10.64 10.06 -16.06
CA THR A 159 -9.34 9.41 -15.98
C THR A 159 -8.41 10.43 -15.34
N MET A 160 -7.96 10.17 -14.11
CA MET A 160 -6.81 10.89 -13.61
C MET A 160 -5.68 10.55 -14.56
N ARG A 161 -5.40 11.46 -15.50
CA ARG A 161 -4.09 11.48 -16.13
C ARG A 161 -3.11 11.64 -14.97
N PRO A 162 -2.16 10.72 -14.78
CA PRO A 162 -1.16 10.89 -13.73
C PRO A 162 -0.55 12.28 -13.90
N THR A 163 -0.73 13.14 -12.91
CA THR A 163 0.01 14.40 -12.85
C THR A 163 1.48 14.00 -12.75
N PRO A 164 2.36 14.41 -13.69
CA PRO A 164 3.78 14.13 -13.57
C PRO A 164 4.25 14.69 -12.23
N LEU A 165 4.76 13.81 -11.36
CA LEU A 165 5.50 14.28 -10.18
C LEU A 165 6.69 15.11 -10.71
N PRO A 166 6.96 16.29 -10.14
CA PRO A 166 8.12 17.07 -10.56
C PRO A 166 9.37 16.21 -10.39
N ALA A 167 10.15 16.08 -11.47
CA ALA A 167 11.38 15.32 -11.48
C ALA A 167 12.24 15.72 -10.28
N ALA A 168 12.71 14.71 -9.53
CA ALA A 168 13.68 14.90 -8.46
C ALA A 168 14.83 15.75 -9.01
N ARG A 169 15.05 16.94 -8.44
CA ARG A 169 16.17 17.80 -8.80
C ARG A 169 17.45 17.02 -8.57
N ASN A 170 18.17 16.71 -9.65
CA ASN A 170 19.50 16.14 -9.61
C ASN A 170 20.39 16.99 -8.69
N LEU A 171 20.87 16.39 -7.60
CA LEU A 171 21.80 17.00 -6.65
C LEU A 171 23.25 17.00 -7.17
N ALA A 172 23.45 17.06 -8.49
CA ALA A 172 24.77 16.92 -9.13
C ALA A 172 25.42 18.25 -9.53
N ASP A 173 24.71 19.38 -9.52
CA ASP A 173 25.27 20.69 -9.93
C ASP A 173 25.48 21.64 -8.74
N ARG A 174 26.39 21.27 -7.84
CA ARG A 174 27.05 22.24 -6.94
C ARG A 174 28.56 22.05 -7.00
N HIS A 175 29.16 22.66 -8.02
CA HIS A 175 30.53 23.13 -8.00
C HIS A 175 30.51 24.67 -7.91
#